data_AF-N9EI57-F1
#
_entry.id   AF-N9EI57-F1
#
_cell.length_a   1.000
_cell.length_b   1.000
_cell.length_c   1.000
_cell.angle_alpha   90.00
_cell.angle_beta   90.00
_cell.angle_gamma   90.00
#
_symmetry.space_group_name_H-M   'P 1'
#
loop_
_entity.id
_entity.type
_entity.pdbx_description
1 polymer ?
#
loop_
_entity_poly.entity_id
_entity_poly.type
_entity_poly.pdbx_seq_one_letter_code
_entity_poly.pdbx_strand_id
1 'polypeptide(L)'
;MENNLDGRSISLSTRDTQPLVDTIPLLCRSKKDVVLFFRGAGVAQDDLGEVERLVAVNKFSITKYEIARNILTKVNARGDSALGTRREIIKRVVEFESFETCWEGDQYKAKGLVTTIREAVGKKDTFTRIKQERDVEREERMAKSRAERAIATKKSEDIDAINRRLSALFGLDEKPHERGKLLESILNDLFKFYGILVREDFRRRDPDTSIVVEQIDGVIELNGQIYLV
;
A
#
# COMPACT_ATOMS: atom_id res chain seq x y z
N MET A 1 12.21 21.69 0.84
CA MET A 1 12.16 20.22 0.89
C MET A 1 11.75 19.86 2.30
N GLU A 2 10.44 19.85 2.58
CA GLU A 2 9.93 19.33 3.84
C GLU A 2 10.14 17.82 3.83
N ASN A 3 11.04 17.33 4.68
CA ASN A 3 11.15 15.91 4.97
C ASN A 3 9.84 15.51 5.66
N ASN A 4 8.89 15.04 4.86
CA ASN A 4 7.68 14.38 5.34
C ASN A 4 8.11 13.04 5.95
N LEU A 5 8.52 13.09 7.21
CA LEU A 5 8.83 11.94 8.06
C LEU A 5 7.52 11.18 8.27
N ASP A 6 7.16 10.33 7.31
CA ASP A 6 5.95 9.55 7.38
C ASP A 6 5.98 8.71 8.66
N GLY A 7 4.92 8.88 9.44
CA GLY A 7 4.90 8.66 10.87
C GLY A 7 4.96 7.19 11.28
N ARG A 8 5.43 6.26 10.44
CA ARG A 8 5.55 4.83 10.75
C ARG A 8 7.00 4.37 11.02
N SER A 9 8.00 5.06 10.47
CA SER A 9 9.40 4.58 10.42
C SER A 9 10.22 4.81 11.70
N ILE A 10 9.79 5.72 12.56
CA ILE A 10 10.53 6.08 13.78
C ILE A 10 10.11 5.11 14.90
N SER A 11 10.69 3.92 14.93
CA SER A 11 10.65 3.06 16.13
C SER A 11 12.05 2.60 16.49
N LEU A 12 12.49 3.03 17.67
CA LEU A 12 13.72 2.55 18.30
C LEU A 12 13.34 1.34 19.16
N SER A 13 14.04 0.21 18.93
CA SER A 13 13.88 -1.02 19.69
C SER A 13 14.26 -0.79 21.16
N THR A 14 13.87 -1.67 22.07
CA THR A 14 14.23 -1.62 23.50
C THR A 14 15.75 -1.50 23.75
N ARG A 15 16.59 -1.86 22.77
CA ARG A 15 18.06 -1.74 22.79
C ARG A 15 18.61 -0.38 22.34
N ASP A 16 17.76 0.50 21.82
CA ASP A 16 18.16 1.74 21.13
C ASP A 16 17.98 3.01 21.99
N THR A 17 17.68 2.90 23.29
CA THR A 17 17.48 4.09 24.16
C THR A 17 18.75 4.72 24.67
N GLN A 18 19.87 3.98 24.69
CA GLN A 18 21.13 4.47 25.26
C GLN A 18 21.62 5.77 24.58
N PRO A 19 21.58 5.91 23.24
CA PRO A 19 21.87 7.19 22.60
C PRO A 19 20.99 8.36 23.07
N LEU A 20 19.69 8.12 23.30
CA LEU A 20 18.78 9.14 23.82
C LEU A 20 19.10 9.52 25.27
N VAL A 21 19.43 8.52 26.10
CA VAL A 21 19.89 8.72 27.48
C VAL A 21 21.16 9.56 27.51
N ASP A 22 22.07 9.38 26.57
CA ASP A 22 23.32 10.14 26.51
C ASP A 22 23.14 11.55 25.93
N THR A 23 22.15 11.74 25.05
CA THR A 23 21.93 12.99 24.32
C THR A 23 21.05 13.98 25.08
N ILE A 24 19.86 13.56 25.52
CA ILE A 24 18.84 14.46 26.10
C ILE A 24 19.40 15.25 27.30
N PRO A 25 20.14 14.64 28.25
CA PRO A 25 20.78 15.38 29.33
C PRO A 25 21.71 16.51 28.88
N LEU A 26 22.39 16.37 27.73
CA LEU A 26 23.30 17.40 27.22
C LEU A 26 22.56 18.57 26.58
N LEU A 27 21.39 18.31 26.00
CA LEU A 27 20.49 19.33 25.43
C LEU A 27 19.81 20.19 26.51
N CYS A 28 19.80 19.73 27.76
CA CYS A 28 19.08 20.35 28.87
C CYS A 28 20.04 20.90 29.94
N ARG A 29 19.96 22.19 30.28
CA ARG A 29 20.86 22.81 31.27
C ARG A 29 20.63 22.28 32.68
N SER A 30 19.37 22.00 33.05
CA SER A 30 18.98 21.57 34.39
C SER A 30 18.17 20.26 34.40
N LYS A 31 18.02 19.65 35.59
CA LYS A 31 17.15 18.47 35.80
C LYS A 31 15.68 18.79 35.51
N LYS A 32 15.25 20.03 35.78
CA LYS A 32 13.89 20.50 35.45
C LYS A 32 13.68 20.60 33.95
N ASP A 33 14.70 21.01 33.20
CA ASP A 33 14.62 21.11 31.74
C ASP A 33 14.52 19.72 31.08
N VAL A 34 15.19 18.71 31.64
CA VAL A 34 15.03 17.32 31.19
C VAL A 34 13.59 16.86 31.37
N VAL A 35 12.99 17.10 32.53
CA VAL A 35 11.57 16.78 32.77
C VAL A 35 10.66 17.55 31.81
N LEU A 36 10.92 18.85 31.60
CA LEU A 36 10.14 19.68 30.68
C LEU A 36 10.25 19.19 29.24
N PHE A 37 11.44 18.74 28.81
CA PHE A 37 11.65 18.12 27.50
C PHE A 37 10.71 16.94 27.29
N PHE A 38 10.65 16.01 28.25
CA PHE A 38 9.78 14.83 28.16
C PHE A 38 8.30 15.18 28.25
N ARG A 39 7.92 16.13 29.11
CA ARG A 39 6.54 16.64 29.17
C ARG A 39 6.11 17.24 27.83
N GLY A 40 6.98 18.04 27.23
CA GLY A 40 6.76 18.62 25.89
C GLY A 40 6.70 17.59 24.78
N ALA A 41 7.27 16.40 24.98
CA ALA A 41 7.15 15.26 24.06
C ALA A 41 5.89 14.41 24.29
N GLY A 42 5.00 14.81 25.20
CA GLY A 42 3.75 14.10 25.48
C GLY A 42 3.93 12.86 26.37
N VAL A 43 4.97 12.81 27.20
CA VAL A 43 5.10 11.76 28.23
C VAL A 43 4.03 11.96 29.31
N ALA A 44 3.30 10.88 29.62
CA ALA A 44 2.22 10.90 30.60
C ALA A 44 2.71 11.25 32.01
N GLN A 45 1.87 11.93 32.80
CA GLN A 45 2.21 12.34 34.15
C GLN A 45 2.58 11.15 35.06
N ASP A 46 1.97 9.98 34.86
CA ASP A 46 2.28 8.76 35.60
C ASP A 46 3.74 8.31 35.42
N ASP A 47 4.32 8.56 34.24
CA ASP A 47 5.72 8.22 33.96
C ASP A 47 6.69 9.28 34.50
N LEU A 48 6.25 10.55 34.58
CA LEU A 48 7.04 11.70 35.06
C LEU A 48 7.01 11.86 36.59
N GLY A 49 5.93 11.47 37.26
CA GLY A 49 5.63 11.89 38.63
C GLY A 49 6.68 11.49 39.66
N GLU A 50 7.31 10.33 39.52
CA GLU A 50 8.38 9.89 40.42
C GLU A 50 9.62 10.79 40.32
N VAL A 51 10.11 11.04 39.10
CA VAL A 51 11.31 11.86 38.88
C VAL A 51 11.04 13.33 39.20
N GLU A 52 9.82 13.82 38.94
CA GLU A 52 9.40 15.17 39.35
C GLU A 52 9.46 15.37 40.86
N ARG A 53 8.91 14.41 41.63
CA ARG A 53 8.98 14.44 43.10
C ARG A 53 10.42 14.40 43.59
N LEU A 54 11.26 13.52 43.03
CA LEU A 54 12.68 13.44 43.40
C LEU A 54 13.41 14.74 43.13
N VAL A 55 13.22 15.36 41.95
CA VAL A 55 13.85 16.64 41.61
C VAL A 55 13.38 17.77 42.52
N ALA A 56 12.11 17.74 42.97
CA ALA A 56 11.56 18.75 43.89
C ALA A 56 12.08 18.59 45.33
N VAL A 57 12.13 17.37 45.86
CA VAL A 57 12.41 17.09 47.27
C VAL A 57 13.90 16.84 47.53
N ASN A 58 14.56 16.06 46.67
CA ASN A 58 15.96 15.70 46.83
C ASN A 58 16.68 15.69 45.47
N LYS A 59 16.92 16.89 44.93
CA LYS A 59 17.54 17.04 43.61
C LYS A 59 18.91 16.37 43.49
N PHE A 60 19.62 16.05 44.58
CA PHE A 60 20.96 15.47 44.52
C PHE A 60 20.95 13.94 44.40
N SER A 61 19.83 13.28 44.70
CA SER A 61 19.72 11.82 44.63
C SER A 61 19.53 11.25 43.23
N ILE A 62 19.39 12.09 42.20
CA ILE A 62 19.16 11.65 40.83
C ILE A 62 19.86 12.56 39.83
N THR A 63 20.59 12.01 38.87
CA THR A 63 21.28 12.72 37.79
C THR A 63 20.37 12.96 36.59
N LYS A 64 20.78 13.85 35.66
CA LYS A 64 20.04 14.06 34.40
C LYS A 64 19.93 12.77 33.56
N TYR A 65 20.99 11.96 33.56
CA TYR A 65 21.04 10.68 32.86
C TYR A 65 20.09 9.65 33.45
N GLU A 66 20.00 9.57 34.78
CA GLU A 66 19.03 8.69 35.46
C GLU A 66 17.59 9.14 35.22
N ILE A 67 17.31 10.44 35.20
CA ILE A 67 15.98 10.96 34.82
C ILE A 67 15.61 10.48 33.41
N ALA A 68 16.49 10.71 32.43
CA ALA A 68 16.24 10.31 31.05
C ALA A 68 16.06 8.79 30.92
N ARG A 69 16.92 8.00 31.57
CA ARG A 69 16.83 6.53 31.59
C ARG A 69 15.51 6.05 32.18
N ASN A 70 15.13 6.53 33.36
CA ASN A 70 13.92 6.10 34.05
C ASN A 70 12.66 6.39 33.22
N ILE A 71 12.56 7.59 32.65
CA ILE A 71 11.41 7.96 31.81
C ILE A 71 11.38 7.10 30.55
N LEU A 72 12.49 6.99 29.82
CA LEU A 72 12.56 6.21 28.57
C LEU A 72 12.23 4.73 28.82
N THR A 73 12.67 4.16 29.94
CA THR A 73 12.34 2.77 30.32
C THR A 73 10.83 2.60 30.52
N LYS A 74 10.16 3.51 31.24
CA LYS A 74 8.71 3.46 31.46
C LYS A 74 7.92 3.62 30.16
N VAL A 75 8.28 4.61 29.35
CA VAL A 75 7.65 4.87 28.04
C VAL A 75 7.83 3.67 27.10
N ASN A 76 8.98 3.01 27.12
CA ASN A 76 9.19 1.80 26.32
C ASN A 76 8.36 0.61 26.80
N ALA A 77 8.24 0.42 28.11
CA ALA A 77 7.48 -0.69 28.70
C ALA A 77 5.99 -0.69 28.30
N ARG A 78 5.44 0.48 27.96
CA ARG A 78 4.05 0.65 27.49
C ARG A 78 3.79 0.09 26.07
N GLY A 79 4.81 -0.38 25.36
CA GLY A 79 4.64 -1.02 24.05
C GLY A 79 4.06 -0.06 23.00
N ASP A 80 3.09 -0.52 22.21
CA ASP A 80 2.52 0.26 21.09
C ASP A 80 1.71 1.47 21.54
N SER A 81 1.14 1.44 22.75
CA SER A 81 0.37 2.57 23.29
C SER A 81 1.19 3.85 23.46
N ALA A 82 2.51 3.72 23.60
CA ALA A 82 3.46 4.84 23.72
C ALA A 82 4.25 5.11 22.44
N LEU A 83 3.88 4.50 21.31
CA LEU A 83 4.60 4.64 20.05
C LEU A 83 4.65 6.10 19.57
N GLY A 84 3.53 6.83 19.67
CA GLY A 84 3.48 8.26 19.35
C GLY A 84 4.43 9.09 20.22
N THR A 85 4.42 8.87 21.53
CA THR A 85 5.33 9.54 22.48
C THR A 85 6.79 9.25 22.17
N ARG A 86 7.16 8.00 21.87
CA ARG A 86 8.55 7.66 21.48
C ARG A 86 8.98 8.39 20.21
N ARG A 87 8.09 8.49 19.22
CA ARG A 87 8.35 9.22 17.97
C ARG A 87 8.59 10.69 18.23
N GLU A 88 7.76 11.31 19.05
CA GLU A 88 7.90 12.72 19.39
C GLU A 88 9.21 13.00 20.17
N ILE A 89 9.58 12.13 21.11
CA ILE A 89 10.88 12.22 21.81
C ILE A 89 12.03 12.23 20.79
N ILE A 90 12.04 11.28 19.86
CA ILE A 90 13.09 11.17 18.84
C ILE A 90 13.08 12.39 17.92
N LYS A 91 11.89 12.79 17.46
CA LYS A 91 11.66 13.96 16.60
C LYS A 91 12.29 15.21 17.21
N ARG A 92 12.00 15.52 18.47
CA ARG A 92 12.55 16.68 19.18
C ARG A 92 14.08 16.65 19.31
N VAL A 93 14.68 15.45 19.42
CA VAL A 93 16.14 15.32 19.41
C VAL A 93 16.71 15.58 18.02
N VAL A 94 16.12 14.98 16.97
CA VAL A 94 16.62 15.16 15.59
C VAL A 94 16.34 16.54 15.02
N GLU A 95 15.32 17.25 15.48
CA GLU A 95 15.00 18.62 15.08
C GLU A 95 15.73 19.67 15.92
N PHE A 96 16.66 19.27 16.80
CA PHE A 96 17.43 20.21 17.61
C PHE A 96 18.50 20.92 16.77
N GLU A 97 18.31 22.21 16.49
CA GLU A 97 19.16 22.99 15.59
C GLU A 97 20.20 23.88 16.30
N SER A 98 19.84 24.49 17.43
CA SER A 98 20.72 25.41 18.16
C SER A 98 21.29 24.80 19.44
N PHE A 99 22.61 24.66 19.50
CA PHE A 99 23.34 24.12 20.66
C PHE A 99 23.85 25.20 21.62
N GLU A 100 23.61 26.48 21.33
CA GLU A 100 24.02 27.61 22.17
C GLU A 100 23.36 27.54 23.57
N THR A 101 22.20 26.89 23.65
CA THR A 101 21.48 26.66 24.91
C THR A 101 22.07 25.50 25.72
N CYS A 102 23.02 24.72 25.20
CA CYS A 102 23.73 23.71 25.97
C CYS A 102 24.80 24.36 26.88
N TRP A 103 25.39 23.60 27.79
CA TRP A 103 26.63 24.03 28.47
C TRP A 103 27.76 24.09 27.46
N GLU A 104 28.64 25.09 27.57
CA GLU A 104 29.72 25.33 26.58
C GLU A 104 30.59 24.08 26.33
N GLY A 105 31.00 23.38 27.40
CA GLY A 105 31.76 22.13 27.29
C GLY A 105 30.98 20.94 26.73
N ASP A 106 29.64 21.01 26.69
CA ASP A 106 28.77 19.94 26.19
C ASP A 106 28.34 20.15 24.72
N GLN A 107 28.51 21.35 24.15
CA GLN A 107 27.97 21.70 22.82
C GLN A 107 28.43 20.76 21.71
N TYR A 108 29.75 20.53 21.59
CA TYR A 108 30.30 19.65 20.56
C TYR A 108 29.87 18.20 20.75
N LYS A 109 29.82 17.73 22.00
CA LYS A 109 29.37 16.36 22.34
C LYS A 109 27.89 16.17 22.00
N ALA A 110 27.05 17.13 22.37
CA ALA A 110 25.62 17.14 22.04
C ALA A 110 25.40 17.12 20.53
N LYS A 111 26.11 17.98 19.79
CA LYS A 111 26.04 18.04 18.33
C LYS A 111 26.40 16.72 17.67
N GLY A 112 27.51 16.09 18.10
CA GLY A 112 27.93 14.78 17.58
C GLY A 112 26.90 13.68 17.82
N LEU A 113 26.31 13.63 19.02
CA LEU A 113 25.28 12.64 19.35
C LEU A 113 23.98 12.87 18.58
N VAL A 114 23.52 14.11 18.44
CA VAL A 114 22.33 14.45 17.62
C VAL A 114 22.54 14.03 16.16
N THR A 115 23.71 14.30 15.57
CA THR A 115 24.03 13.86 14.21
C THR A 115 23.99 12.33 14.09
N THR A 116 24.57 11.61 15.06
CA THR A 116 24.56 10.14 15.07
C THR A 116 23.12 9.59 15.11
N ILE A 117 22.25 10.21 15.92
CA ILE A 117 20.83 9.82 16.00
C ILE A 117 20.11 10.14 14.69
N ARG A 118 20.35 11.32 14.08
CA ARG A 118 19.79 11.69 12.76
C ARG A 118 20.13 10.66 11.69
N GLU A 119 21.40 10.25 11.61
CA GLU A 119 21.85 9.24 10.65
C GLU A 119 21.19 7.88 10.88
N ALA A 120 21.07 7.45 12.13
CA ALA A 120 20.43 6.19 12.47
C ALA A 120 18.94 6.19 12.09
N VAL A 121 18.22 7.29 12.33
CA VAL A 121 16.82 7.47 11.95
C VAL A 121 16.67 7.51 10.42
N GLY A 122 17.50 8.30 9.73
CA GLY A 122 17.46 8.42 8.27
C GLY A 122 17.74 7.10 7.54
N LYS A 123 18.68 6.28 8.04
CA LYS A 123 18.93 4.93 7.52
C LYS A 123 17.69 4.04 7.64
N LYS A 124 17.05 3.99 8.81
CA LYS A 124 15.83 3.21 9.05
C LYS A 124 14.66 3.66 8.17
N ASP A 125 14.49 4.96 8.00
CA ASP A 125 13.44 5.53 7.15
C ASP A 125 13.65 5.17 5.68
N THR A 126 14.89 5.25 5.19
CA THR A 126 15.26 4.83 3.83
C THR A 126 14.92 3.36 3.58
N PHE A 127 15.27 2.45 4.49
CA PHE A 127 14.91 1.03 4.36
C PHE A 127 13.39 0.81 4.38
N THR A 128 12.67 1.60 5.18
CA THR A 128 11.20 1.50 5.27
C THR A 128 10.55 1.91 3.95
N ARG A 129 11.00 3.03 3.36
CA ARG A 129 10.52 3.50 2.06
C ARG A 129 10.81 2.51 0.93
N ILE A 130 12.03 1.97 0.87
CA ILE A 130 12.40 0.94 -0.13
C ILE A 130 11.51 -0.30 -0.01
N LYS A 131 11.19 -0.73 1.22
CA LYS A 131 10.31 -1.87 1.44
C LYS A 131 8.89 -1.60 0.93
N GLN A 132 8.34 -0.43 1.25
CA GLN A 132 7.01 -0.02 0.81
C GLN A 132 6.92 0.06 -0.72
N GLU A 133 7.91 0.68 -1.38
CA GLU A 133 7.98 0.75 -2.84
C GLU A 133 8.00 -0.65 -3.49
N ARG A 134 8.78 -1.59 -2.93
CA ARG A 134 8.81 -2.98 -3.41
C ARG A 134 7.51 -3.73 -3.17
N ASP A 135 6.85 -3.49 -2.04
CA ASP A 135 5.56 -4.14 -1.72
C ASP A 135 4.47 -3.64 -2.69
N VAL A 136 4.44 -2.34 -2.99
CA VAL A 136 3.55 -1.76 -4.02
C VAL A 136 3.82 -2.35 -5.40
N GLU A 137 5.08 -2.39 -5.84
CA GLU A 137 5.44 -2.98 -7.15
C GLU A 137 5.00 -4.45 -7.26
N ARG A 138 5.13 -5.20 -6.15
CA ARG A 138 4.71 -6.59 -6.08
C ARG A 138 3.20 -6.73 -6.18
N GLU A 139 2.45 -5.89 -5.47
CA GLU A 139 0.99 -5.87 -5.52
C GLU A 139 0.47 -5.54 -6.91
N GLU A 140 1.05 -4.53 -7.58
CA GLU A 140 0.69 -4.17 -8.96
C GLU A 140 0.95 -5.31 -9.94
N ARG A 141 2.10 -5.98 -9.82
CA ARG A 141 2.46 -7.13 -10.67
C ARG A 141 1.51 -8.30 -10.45
N MET A 142 1.14 -8.58 -9.20
CA MET A 142 0.16 -9.62 -8.87
C MET A 142 -1.24 -9.28 -9.38
N ALA A 143 -1.67 -8.02 -9.24
CA ALA A 143 -2.97 -7.55 -9.74
C ALA A 143 -3.06 -7.69 -11.26
N LYS A 144 -2.01 -7.29 -12.00
CA LYS A 144 -1.94 -7.45 -13.45
C LYS A 144 -2.03 -8.92 -13.88
N SER A 145 -1.22 -9.79 -13.26
CA SER A 145 -1.25 -11.23 -13.56
C SER A 145 -2.61 -11.87 -13.25
N ARG A 146 -3.26 -11.45 -12.15
CA ARG A 146 -4.60 -11.92 -11.79
C ARG A 146 -5.65 -11.48 -12.81
N ALA A 147 -5.58 -10.23 -13.28
CA ALA A 147 -6.49 -9.72 -14.31
C ALA A 147 -6.30 -10.47 -15.64
N GLU A 148 -5.06 -10.70 -16.08
CA GLU A 148 -4.76 -11.47 -17.29
C GLU A 148 -5.28 -12.90 -17.19
N ARG A 149 -5.08 -13.58 -16.05
CA ARG A 149 -5.63 -14.91 -15.80
C ARG A 149 -7.15 -14.93 -15.82
N ALA A 150 -7.81 -13.95 -15.18
CA ALA A 150 -9.26 -13.87 -15.17
C ALA A 150 -9.85 -13.72 -16.59
N ILE A 151 -9.21 -12.91 -17.44
CA ILE A 151 -9.60 -12.78 -18.85
C ILE A 151 -9.43 -14.10 -19.60
N ALA A 152 -8.29 -14.78 -19.41
CA ALA A 152 -8.01 -16.06 -20.05
C ALA A 152 -8.99 -17.17 -19.59
N THR A 153 -9.27 -17.25 -18.29
CA THR A 153 -10.24 -18.20 -17.73
C THR A 153 -11.63 -17.95 -18.28
N LYS A 154 -12.09 -16.68 -18.30
CA LYS A 154 -13.41 -16.35 -18.85
C LYS A 154 -13.52 -16.73 -20.33
N LYS A 155 -12.49 -16.46 -21.15
CA LYS A 155 -12.46 -16.89 -22.54
C LYS A 155 -12.56 -18.41 -22.70
N SER A 156 -11.88 -19.17 -21.83
CA SER A 156 -11.96 -20.63 -21.81
C SER A 156 -13.35 -21.13 -21.41
N GLU A 157 -13.96 -20.52 -20.40
CA GLU A 157 -15.31 -20.87 -19.94
C GLU A 157 -16.36 -20.60 -21.02
N ASP A 158 -16.27 -19.46 -21.71
CA ASP A 158 -17.18 -19.07 -22.79
C ASP A 158 -17.09 -20.07 -23.98
N ILE A 159 -15.88 -20.44 -24.43
CA ILE A 159 -15.72 -21.41 -25.52
C ILE A 159 -16.13 -22.83 -25.10
N ASP A 160 -15.86 -23.24 -23.86
CA ASP A 160 -16.29 -24.53 -23.34
C ASP A 160 -17.81 -24.63 -23.23
N ALA A 161 -18.51 -23.53 -22.94
CA ALA A 161 -19.96 -23.49 -22.93
C ALA A 161 -20.54 -23.65 -24.35
N ILE A 162 -19.91 -23.04 -25.36
CA ILE A 162 -20.29 -23.19 -26.77
C ILE A 162 -20.07 -24.65 -27.22
N ASN A 163 -18.90 -25.22 -26.93
CA ASN A 163 -18.57 -26.61 -27.27
C ASN A 163 -19.51 -27.62 -26.61
N ARG A 164 -19.91 -27.39 -25.36
CA ARG A 164 -20.90 -28.23 -24.66
C ARG A 164 -22.26 -28.20 -25.35
N ARG A 165 -22.74 -27.02 -25.75
CA ARG A 165 -24.01 -26.89 -26.50
C ARG A 165 -23.94 -27.56 -27.86
N LEU A 166 -22.84 -27.40 -28.59
CA LEU A 166 -22.61 -28.07 -29.87
C LEU A 166 -22.64 -29.60 -29.71
N SER A 167 -21.93 -30.12 -28.70
CA SER A 167 -21.87 -31.55 -28.43
C SER A 167 -23.25 -32.15 -28.10
N ALA A 168 -24.11 -31.38 -27.42
CA ALA A 168 -25.47 -31.82 -27.10
C ALA A 168 -26.36 -32.00 -28.35
N LEU A 169 -26.06 -31.33 -29.47
CA LEU A 169 -26.82 -31.48 -30.71
C LEU A 169 -26.73 -32.87 -31.31
N PHE A 170 -25.64 -33.60 -31.06
CA PHE A 170 -25.47 -34.98 -31.53
C PHE A 170 -26.42 -35.96 -30.84
N GLY A 171 -27.14 -35.56 -29.79
CA GLY A 171 -28.19 -36.38 -29.16
C GLY A 171 -29.60 -36.16 -29.73
N LEU A 172 -29.77 -35.29 -30.73
CA LEU A 172 -31.08 -34.87 -31.29
C LEU A 172 -31.40 -35.54 -32.65
N ASP A 173 -31.03 -36.81 -32.82
CA ASP A 173 -31.09 -37.50 -34.12
C ASP A 173 -32.49 -37.57 -34.74
N GLU A 174 -33.53 -37.70 -33.92
CA GLU A 174 -34.93 -37.82 -34.35
C GLU A 174 -35.61 -36.46 -34.65
N LYS A 175 -34.89 -35.33 -34.55
CA LYS A 175 -35.46 -33.98 -34.67
C LYS A 175 -34.61 -33.02 -35.52
N PRO A 176 -34.52 -33.23 -36.84
CA PRO A 176 -33.63 -32.47 -37.73
C PRO A 176 -33.92 -30.96 -37.76
N HIS A 177 -35.19 -30.54 -37.72
CA HIS A 177 -35.56 -29.12 -37.71
C HIS A 177 -35.18 -28.41 -36.40
N GLU A 178 -35.37 -29.07 -35.25
CA GLU A 178 -35.00 -28.53 -33.94
C GLU A 178 -33.47 -28.42 -33.82
N ARG A 179 -32.74 -29.44 -34.30
CA ARG A 179 -31.28 -29.45 -34.37
C ARG A 179 -30.73 -28.29 -35.23
N GLY A 180 -31.34 -28.03 -36.39
CA GLY A 180 -30.94 -26.93 -37.28
C GLY A 180 -31.05 -25.55 -36.62
N LYS A 181 -32.17 -25.26 -35.95
CA LYS A 181 -32.36 -23.98 -35.24
C LYS A 181 -31.39 -23.78 -34.08
N LEU A 182 -31.12 -24.84 -33.32
CA LEU A 182 -30.15 -24.76 -32.21
C LEU A 182 -28.71 -24.61 -32.73
N LEU A 183 -28.38 -25.27 -33.83
CA LEU A 183 -27.08 -25.13 -34.50
C LEU A 183 -26.84 -23.68 -34.94
N GLU A 184 -27.84 -23.04 -35.54
CA GLU A 184 -27.77 -21.63 -35.96
C GLU A 184 -27.44 -20.71 -34.77
N SER A 185 -28.14 -20.86 -33.65
CA SER A 185 -27.85 -20.08 -32.43
C SER A 185 -26.43 -20.31 -31.89
N ILE A 186 -25.95 -21.56 -31.92
CA ILE A 186 -24.60 -21.91 -31.45
C ILE A 186 -23.52 -21.31 -32.36
N LEU A 187 -23.73 -21.36 -33.68
CA LEU A 187 -22.83 -20.75 -34.66
C LEU A 187 -22.77 -19.24 -34.51
N ASN A 188 -23.91 -18.57 -34.29
CA ASN A 188 -23.95 -17.14 -34.04
C ASN A 188 -23.16 -16.74 -32.78
N ASP A 189 -23.29 -17.51 -31.69
CA ASP A 189 -22.51 -17.27 -30.47
C ASP A 189 -21.00 -17.52 -30.67
N LEU A 190 -20.64 -18.56 -31.44
CA LEU A 190 -19.25 -18.85 -31.81
C LEU A 190 -18.64 -17.72 -32.64
N PHE A 191 -19.37 -17.28 -33.67
CA PHE A 191 -18.94 -16.17 -34.52
C PHE A 191 -18.78 -14.88 -33.72
N LYS A 192 -19.75 -14.56 -32.86
CA LYS A 192 -19.66 -13.41 -31.95
C LYS A 192 -18.46 -13.51 -31.00
N PHE A 193 -18.15 -14.70 -30.46
CA PHE A 193 -16.99 -14.91 -29.60
C PHE A 193 -15.66 -14.61 -30.32
N TYR A 194 -15.56 -14.95 -31.60
CA TYR A 194 -14.38 -14.64 -32.44
C TYR A 194 -14.45 -13.27 -33.13
N GLY A 195 -15.49 -12.47 -32.88
CA GLY A 195 -15.67 -11.16 -33.51
C GLY A 195 -16.04 -11.22 -35.00
N ILE A 196 -16.56 -12.35 -35.46
CA ILE A 196 -17.09 -12.54 -36.80
C ILE A 196 -18.50 -11.94 -36.81
N LEU A 197 -18.70 -10.89 -37.61
CA LEU A 197 -20.01 -10.28 -37.81
C LEU A 197 -20.81 -11.14 -38.77
N VAL A 198 -21.87 -11.75 -38.27
CA VAL A 198 -22.86 -12.47 -39.08
C VAL A 198 -24.12 -11.63 -39.15
N ARG A 199 -24.57 -11.33 -40.38
CA ARG A 199 -25.91 -10.80 -40.62
C ARG A 199 -26.83 -11.94 -41.06
N GLU A 200 -28.01 -11.97 -40.45
CA GLU A 200 -29.12 -12.87 -40.77
C GLU A 200 -29.54 -12.75 -42.25
N ASP A 201 -30.31 -13.72 -42.74
CA ASP A 201 -30.78 -13.75 -44.11
C ASP A 201 -31.49 -12.44 -44.47
N PHE A 202 -31.08 -11.82 -45.57
CA PHE A 202 -31.75 -10.62 -46.05
C PHE A 202 -31.98 -10.67 -47.55
N ARG A 203 -33.10 -10.07 -47.92
CA ARG A 203 -33.56 -10.02 -49.31
C ARG A 203 -33.18 -8.69 -49.90
N ARG A 204 -32.39 -8.71 -50.98
CA ARG A 204 -32.13 -7.53 -51.78
C ARG A 204 -33.39 -7.23 -52.59
N ARG A 205 -33.99 -6.07 -52.35
CA ARG A 205 -35.16 -5.59 -53.07
C ARG A 205 -34.75 -4.58 -54.14
N ASP A 206 -35.44 -4.62 -55.26
CA ASP A 206 -35.33 -3.62 -56.31
C ASP A 206 -35.77 -2.25 -55.75
N PRO A 207 -34.95 -1.19 -55.87
CA PRO A 207 -35.25 0.12 -55.27
C PRO A 207 -36.55 0.75 -55.80
N ASP A 208 -36.89 0.49 -57.06
CA ASP A 208 -37.99 1.16 -57.75
C ASP A 208 -39.28 0.34 -57.71
N THR A 209 -39.17 -0.99 -57.67
CA THR A 209 -40.33 -1.89 -57.76
C THR A 209 -40.61 -2.68 -56.49
N SER A 210 -39.71 -2.64 -55.49
CA SER A 210 -39.80 -3.40 -54.23
C SER A 210 -39.91 -4.93 -54.39
N ILE A 211 -39.69 -5.45 -55.61
CA ILE A 211 -39.66 -6.88 -55.91
C ILE A 211 -38.36 -7.46 -55.33
N VAL A 212 -38.44 -8.65 -54.73
CA VAL A 212 -37.24 -9.36 -54.24
C VAL A 212 -36.43 -9.82 -55.44
N VAL A 213 -35.24 -9.26 -55.62
CA VAL A 213 -34.33 -9.57 -56.74
C VAL A 213 -33.46 -10.77 -56.40
N GLU A 214 -33.04 -10.88 -55.14
CA GLU A 214 -32.04 -11.85 -54.71
C GLU A 214 -32.20 -12.10 -53.20
N GLN A 215 -32.16 -13.36 -52.80
CA GLN A 215 -32.10 -13.76 -51.39
C GLN A 215 -30.65 -14.14 -51.07
N ILE A 216 -30.09 -13.51 -50.05
CA ILE A 216 -28.75 -13.82 -49.54
C ILE A 216 -28.95 -14.56 -48.22
N ASP A 217 -28.48 -15.80 -48.16
CA ASP A 217 -28.72 -16.69 -47.03
C ASP A 217 -27.81 -16.35 -45.83
N GLY A 218 -26.68 -15.67 -46.05
CA GLY A 218 -25.92 -15.02 -44.98
C GLY A 218 -24.80 -14.10 -45.44
N VAL A 219 -24.37 -13.17 -44.58
CA VAL A 219 -23.21 -12.32 -44.82
C VAL A 219 -22.24 -12.39 -43.66
N ILE A 220 -20.97 -12.66 -43.99
CA ILE A 220 -19.87 -12.79 -43.05
C ILE A 220 -18.85 -11.68 -43.35
N GLU A 221 -18.51 -10.88 -42.34
CA GLU A 221 -17.35 -9.98 -42.42
C GLU A 221 -16.16 -10.58 -41.68
N LEU A 222 -15.05 -10.80 -42.41
CA LEU A 222 -13.81 -11.35 -41.87
C LEU A 222 -12.63 -10.50 -42.34
N ASN A 223 -11.87 -9.93 -41.38
CA ASN A 223 -10.73 -9.05 -41.65
C ASN A 223 -11.08 -7.84 -42.56
N GLY A 224 -12.29 -7.29 -42.44
CA GLY A 224 -12.77 -6.18 -43.28
C GLY A 224 -13.17 -6.56 -44.70
N GLN A 225 -13.21 -7.87 -45.02
CA GLN A 225 -13.71 -8.39 -46.28
C GLN A 225 -15.09 -9.03 -46.08
N ILE A 226 -16.01 -8.75 -47.01
CA ILE A 226 -17.38 -9.24 -46.98
C ILE A 226 -17.48 -10.51 -47.84
N TYR A 227 -17.99 -11.58 -47.24
CA TYR A 227 -18.30 -12.85 -47.88
C TYR A 227 -19.82 -13.06 -47.87
N LEU A 228 -20.38 -13.34 -49.05
CA LEU A 228 -21.80 -13.69 -49.22
C LEU A 228 -21.90 -15.22 -49.27
N VAL A 229 -22.82 -15.80 -48.51
CA VAL A 229 -23.14 -17.23 -48.48
C VAL A 229 -24.55 -17.44 -48.98
#